data_AF-A0A0F9BNY8-F1
#
_entry.id   AF-A0A0F9BNY8-F1
#
_cell.length_a   1.000
_cell.length_b   1.000
_cell.length_c   1.000
_cell.angle_alpha   90.00
_cell.angle_beta   90.00
_cell.angle_gamma   90.00
#
_symmetry.space_group_name_H-M   'P 1'
#
loop_
_entity.id
_entity.type
_entity.pdbx_description
1 polymer ?
#
loop_
_entity_poly.entity_id
_entity_poly.type
_entity_poly.pdbx_seq_one_letter_code
_entity_poly.pdbx_strand_id
1 'polypeptide(L)'
;EEYLLNLITNHLILKLKEIRRRDNQICMLCKIHREKLNKTLDVHHIDYDKLLSLPQNCVSLCKSCHMKTNHNRKQWKYFFQSLLNKLYDYHYEDGKIIIEVKA
;
A
#
# COMPACT_ATOMS: atom_id res chain seq x y z
N GLU A 1 -4.45 -15.58 -25.23
CA GLU A 1 -4.89 -15.39 -23.83
C GLU A 1 -3.75 -15.46 -22.81
N GLU A 2 -2.89 -16.48 -22.86
CA GLU A 2 -1.76 -16.64 -21.93
C GLU A 2 -0.79 -15.44 -21.88
N TYR A 3 -0.45 -14.85 -23.02
CA TYR A 3 0.42 -13.67 -23.08
C TYR A 3 -0.15 -12.46 -22.31
N LEU A 4 -1.46 -12.19 -22.45
CA LEU A 4 -2.11 -11.10 -21.75
C LEU A 4 -2.12 -11.34 -20.23
N LEU A 5 -2.37 -12.58 -19.81
CA LEU A 5 -2.32 -12.97 -18.39
C LEU A 5 -0.93 -12.76 -17.80
N ASN A 6 0.12 -13.13 -18.54
CA ASN A 6 1.52 -12.92 -18.14
C ASN A 6 1.86 -11.43 -18.06
N LEU A 7 1.41 -10.62 -19.01
CA LEU A 7 1.64 -9.17 -19.01
C LEU A 7 1.00 -8.49 -17.80
N ILE A 8 -0.27 -8.83 -17.50
CA ILE A 8 -1.02 -8.32 -16.34
C ILE A 8 -0.34 -8.72 -15.04
N THR A 9 0.08 -9.99 -14.93
CA THR A 9 0.74 -10.52 -13.74
C THR A 9 2.07 -9.81 -13.47
N ASN A 10 2.88 -9.59 -14.51
CA ASN A 10 4.14 -8.86 -14.40
C ASN A 10 3.93 -7.41 -13.97
N HIS A 11 2.95 -6.71 -14.55
CA HIS A 11 2.62 -5.34 -14.18
C HIS A 11 2.21 -5.22 -12.71
N LEU A 12 1.39 -6.16 -12.23
CA LEU A 12 0.98 -6.20 -10.82
C LEU A 12 2.20 -6.43 -9.91
N ILE A 13 3.06 -7.40 -10.23
CA ILE A 13 4.26 -7.69 -9.44
C ILE A 13 5.17 -6.47 -9.34
N LEU A 14 5.36 -5.73 -10.44
CA LEU A 14 6.18 -4.51 -10.48
C LEU A 14 5.61 -3.45 -9.54
N LYS A 15 4.30 -3.16 -9.62
CA LYS A 15 3.64 -2.22 -8.69
C LYS A 15 3.85 -2.60 -7.23
N LEU A 16 3.66 -3.87 -6.87
CA LEU A 16 3.87 -4.32 -5.49
C LEU A 16 5.33 -4.18 -5.02
N LYS A 17 6.30 -4.31 -5.93
CA LYS A 17 7.72 -4.06 -5.62
C LYS A 17 7.99 -2.57 -5.39
N GLU A 18 7.38 -1.69 -6.17
CA GLU A 18 7.52 -0.23 -6.02
C GLU A 18 7.01 0.26 -4.67
N ILE A 19 5.85 -0.23 -4.20
CA ILE A 19 5.32 0.13 -2.87
C ILE A 19 6.31 -0.26 -1.76
N ARG A 20 6.85 -1.47 -1.81
CA ARG A 20 7.84 -1.94 -0.83
C ARG A 20 9.14 -1.16 -0.90
N ARG A 21 9.56 -0.74 -2.10
CA ARG A 21 10.75 0.10 -2.28
C ARG A 21 10.54 1.49 -1.71
N ARG A 22 9.40 2.13 -1.99
CA ARG A 22 9.01 3.43 -1.41
C ARG A 22 9.03 3.37 0.11
N ASP A 23 8.45 2.31 0.67
CA ASP A 23 8.40 2.09 2.12
C ASP A 23 9.71 1.52 2.69
N ASN A 24 10.84 1.60 1.97
CA ASN A 24 12.15 1.15 2.44
C ASN A 24 12.17 -0.28 3.01
N GLN A 25 11.34 -1.18 2.46
CA GLN A 25 11.19 -2.57 2.93
C GLN A 25 10.87 -2.69 4.43
N ILE A 26 10.25 -1.67 5.04
CA ILE A 26 9.78 -1.70 6.42
C ILE A 26 8.26 -1.80 6.50
N CYS A 27 7.76 -2.45 7.54
CA CYS A 27 6.34 -2.37 7.87
C CYS A 27 5.97 -0.95 8.27
N MET A 28 5.02 -0.32 7.58
CA MET A 28 4.64 1.06 7.85
C MET A 28 3.95 1.27 9.21
N LEU A 29 3.46 0.20 9.84
CA LEU A 29 2.86 0.22 11.17
C LEU A 29 3.89 -0.02 12.29
N CYS A 30 4.52 -1.20 12.34
CA CYS A 30 5.43 -1.56 13.44
C CYS A 30 6.93 -1.32 13.16
N LYS A 31 7.27 -0.82 11.97
CA LYS A 31 8.63 -0.45 11.54
C LYS A 31 9.64 -1.60 11.48
N ILE A 32 9.21 -2.86 11.59
CA ILE A 32 10.09 -4.02 11.37
C ILE A 32 10.56 -4.06 9.91
N HIS A 33 11.87 -4.22 9.70
CA HIS A 33 12.46 -4.43 8.37
C HIS A 33 12.22 -5.86 7.89
N ARG A 34 12.05 -6.05 6.57
CA ARG A 34 11.78 -7.38 5.97
C ARG A 34 12.81 -8.44 6.33
N GLU A 35 14.08 -8.06 6.55
CA GLU A 35 15.17 -9.00 6.84
C GLU A 35 15.03 -9.68 8.20
N LYS A 36 14.22 -9.09 9.10
CA LYS A 36 13.86 -9.68 10.39
C LYS A 36 12.64 -10.60 10.28
N LEU A 37 12.15 -10.86 9.07
CA LEU A 37 10.97 -11.68 8.80
C LEU A 37 11.33 -12.82 7.84
N ASN A 38 10.65 -13.96 7.99
CA ASN A 38 10.82 -15.10 7.08
C ASN A 38 10.04 -14.96 5.76
N LYS A 39 9.48 -13.78 5.49
CA LYS A 39 8.70 -13.52 4.27
C LYS A 39 8.73 -12.04 3.89
N THR A 40 8.37 -11.76 2.64
CA THR A 40 8.18 -10.40 2.15
C THR A 40 7.00 -9.72 2.86
N LEU A 41 7.05 -8.38 2.88
CA LEU A 41 5.93 -7.57 3.36
C LEU A 41 4.72 -7.70 2.42
N ASP A 42 3.54 -7.73 2.99
CA ASP A 42 2.27 -7.69 2.26
C ASP A 42 1.99 -6.23 1.85
N VAL A 43 1.35 -6.02 0.71
CA VAL A 43 0.87 -4.68 0.31
C VAL A 43 -0.61 -4.60 0.65
N HIS A 44 -0.95 -3.65 1.50
CA HIS A 44 -2.31 -3.41 1.97
C HIS A 44 -2.94 -2.24 1.20
N HIS A 45 -4.13 -2.45 0.64
CA HIS A 45 -4.97 -1.41 0.07
C HIS A 45 -5.74 -0.69 1.18
N ILE A 46 -5.46 0.60 1.37
CA ILE A 46 -5.94 1.43 2.47
C ILE A 46 -7.46 1.61 2.41
N ASP A 47 -8.04 1.71 1.22
CA ASP A 47 -9.48 1.79 1.00
C ASP A 47 -10.18 0.42 0.84
N TYR A 48 -9.40 -0.67 0.87
CA TYR A 48 -9.84 -2.06 0.67
C TYR A 48 -10.35 -2.38 -0.74
N ASP A 49 -10.18 -1.47 -1.71
CA ASP A 49 -10.38 -1.74 -3.13
C ASP A 49 -9.08 -2.26 -3.76
N LYS A 50 -9.10 -3.55 -4.12
CA LYS A 50 -7.94 -4.22 -4.73
C LYS A 50 -7.66 -3.75 -6.16
N LEU A 51 -8.64 -3.14 -6.82
CA LEU A 51 -8.49 -2.62 -8.17
C LEU A 51 -7.72 -1.29 -8.17
N LEU A 52 -7.81 -0.52 -7.08
CA LEU A 52 -7.12 0.76 -6.93
C LEU A 52 -5.70 0.60 -6.36
N SER A 53 -4.79 0.09 -7.20
CA SER A 53 -3.39 -0.16 -6.82
C SER A 53 -2.47 1.05 -7.10
N LEU A 54 -2.81 2.21 -6.54
CA LEU A 54 -1.99 3.43 -6.60
C LEU A 54 -1.09 3.55 -5.36
N PRO A 55 0.10 4.18 -5.44
CA PRO A 55 0.94 4.43 -4.28
C PRO A 55 0.21 5.12 -3.11
N GLN A 56 -0.66 6.08 -3.42
CA GLN A 56 -1.47 6.82 -2.44
C GLN A 56 -2.46 5.91 -1.68
N ASN A 57 -2.80 4.76 -2.23
CA ASN A 57 -3.74 3.80 -1.66
C ASN A 57 -3.08 2.55 -1.07
N CYS A 58 -1.75 2.42 -1.15
CA CYS A 58 -1.09 1.18 -0.78
C CYS A 58 0.00 1.41 0.27
N VAL A 59 0.13 0.50 1.24
CA VAL A 59 1.21 0.48 2.25
C VAL A 59 1.78 -0.91 2.47
N SER A 60 3.08 -0.98 2.78
CA SER A 60 3.76 -2.22 3.11
C SER A 60 3.55 -2.59 4.58
N LEU A 61 3.04 -3.79 4.85
CA LEU A 61 2.80 -4.31 6.21
C LEU A 61 3.40 -5.70 6.41
N CYS A 62 3.86 -6.01 7.62
CA CYS A 62 4.13 -7.40 7.99
C CYS A 62 2.81 -8.16 8.19
N LYS A 63 2.84 -9.51 8.20
CA LYS A 63 1.63 -10.34 8.32
C LYS A 63 0.73 -9.95 9.48
N SER A 64 1.31 -9.76 10.66
CA SER A 64 0.55 -9.49 11.89
C SER A 64 -0.15 -8.14 11.79
N CYS A 65 0.54 -7.11 11.30
CA CYS A 65 -0.05 -5.80 11.06
C CYS A 65 -1.12 -5.84 9.97
N HIS A 66 -0.88 -6.56 8.86
CA HIS A 66 -1.86 -6.73 7.79
C HIS A 66 -3.15 -7.39 8.29
N MET A 67 -3.03 -8.43 9.11
CA MET A 67 -4.21 -9.08 9.71
C MET A 67 -4.93 -8.15 10.68
N LYS A 68 -4.20 -7.41 11.51
CA LYS A 68 -4.75 -6.42 12.45
C LYS A 68 -5.57 -5.35 11.74
N THR A 69 -5.11 -4.87 10.58
CA THR A 69 -5.78 -3.78 9.85
C THR A 69 -6.99 -4.23 9.03
N ASN A 70 -7.36 -5.52 9.02
CA ASN A 70 -8.58 -5.97 8.35
C ASN A 70 -9.88 -5.64 9.13
N HIS A 71 -9.76 -5.26 10.41
CA HIS A 71 -10.85 -4.82 11.29
C HIS A 71 -10.75 -3.30 11.52
N ASN A 72 -11.85 -2.64 11.93
CA ASN A 72 -11.88 -1.17 12.15
C ASN A 72 -11.37 -0.35 10.95
N ARG A 73 -11.76 -0.78 9.75
CA ARG A 73 -11.26 -0.30 8.45
C ARG A 73 -11.27 1.23 8.32
N LYS A 74 -12.33 1.89 8.78
CA LYS A 74 -12.45 3.35 8.75
C LYS A 74 -11.31 4.03 9.52
N GLN A 75 -10.97 3.54 10.71
CA GLN A 75 -9.91 4.12 11.54
C GLN A 75 -8.54 3.91 10.89
N TRP A 76 -8.24 2.70 10.42
CA TRP A 76 -6.96 2.43 9.73
C TRP A 76 -6.81 3.19 8.44
N LYS A 77 -7.91 3.36 7.70
CA LYS A 77 -7.95 4.18 6.49
C LYS A 77 -7.44 5.59 6.77
N TYR A 78 -8.04 6.30 7.72
CA TYR A 78 -7.60 7.65 8.07
C TYR A 78 -6.19 7.69 8.68
N PHE A 79 -5.82 6.69 9.50
CA PHE A 79 -4.47 6.59 10.04
C PHE A 79 -3.40 6.50 8.93
N PHE A 80 -3.60 5.61 7.97
CA PHE A 80 -2.62 5.44 6.88
C PHE A 80 -2.64 6.61 5.91
N GLN A 81 -3.79 7.22 5.63
CA GLN A 81 -3.87 8.44 4.83
C GLN A 81 -3.08 9.58 5.48
N SER A 82 -3.26 9.80 6.79
CA SER A 82 -2.48 10.79 7.54
C SER A 82 -0.98 10.48 7.54
N LEU A 83 -0.60 9.20 7.71
CA LEU A 83 0.80 8.77 7.64
C LEU A 83 1.42 9.04 6.27
N LEU A 84 0.73 8.69 5.18
CA LEU A 84 1.24 8.86 3.83
C LEU A 84 1.26 10.32 3.39
N ASN A 85 0.29 11.13 3.83
CA ASN A 85 0.33 12.58 3.68
C ASN A 85 1.62 13.14 4.31
N LYS A 86 1.91 12.78 5.57
CA LYS A 86 3.10 13.28 6.27
C LYS A 86 4.42 12.85 5.61
N LEU A 87 4.49 11.64 5.04
CA LEU A 87 5.74 11.08 4.52
C LEU A 87 6.00 11.40 3.05
N TYR A 88 4.95 11.50 2.25
CA TYR A 88 5.05 11.56 0.78
C TYR A 88 4.19 12.67 0.16
N ASP A 89 3.58 13.53 0.98
CA ASP A 89 2.74 14.64 0.55
C ASP A 89 1.55 14.21 -0.32
N TYR A 90 0.95 13.08 0.02
CA TYR A 90 -0.29 12.63 -0.63
C TYR A 90 -1.51 13.32 -0.03
N HIS A 91 -2.44 13.74 -0.88
CA HIS A 91 -3.63 14.48 -0.47
C HIS A 91 -4.89 13.61 -0.50
N TYR A 92 -5.77 13.87 0.47
CA TYR A 92 -7.02 13.15 0.63
C TYR A 92 -8.11 14.11 1.10
N GLU A 93 -9.33 13.92 0.61
CA GLU A 93 -10.54 14.65 1.05
C GLU A 93 -11.66 13.64 1.31
N ASP A 94 -12.28 13.71 2.49
CA ASP A 94 -13.30 12.76 2.95
C ASP A 94 -12.90 11.28 2.78
N GLY A 95 -11.61 11.01 2.93
CA GLY A 95 -11.03 9.68 2.77
C GLY A 95 -10.91 9.20 1.32
N LYS A 96 -11.07 10.07 0.32
CA LYS A 96 -10.77 9.78 -1.08
C LYS A 96 -9.45 10.41 -1.48
N ILE A 97 -8.72 9.78 -2.39
CA ILE A 97 -7.44 10.29 -2.89
C ILE A 97 -7.73 11.48 -3.81
N ILE A 98 -7.02 12.58 -3.60
CA ILE A 98 -6.99 13.69 -4.55
C ILE A 98 -5.74 13.53 -5.39
N ILE A 99 -5.92 13.44 -6.71
CA ILE A 99 -4.80 13.45 -7.66
C ILE A 99 -4.77 14.84 -8.26
N GLU A 100 -3.72 15.61 -7.95
CA GLU A 100 -3.46 16.83 -8.69
C GLU A 100 -2.99 16.44 -10.10
N VAL A 101 -3.85 16.68 -11.09
CA VAL A 101 -3.43 16.62 -12.48
C VAL A 101 -2.65 17.91 -12.73
N LYS A 102 -1.32 17.82 -12.70
CA LYS A 102 -0.50 18.90 -13.25
C LYS A 102 -0.77 18.95 -14.75
N ALA A 103 -1.50 19.99 -15.17
CA ALA A 103 -1.74 20.33 -16.56
C ALA A 103 -0.42 20.68 -17.27
#